data_AF-T0XN25-F1
#
_entry.id   AF-T0XN25-F1
#
_cell.length_a   1.000
_cell.length_b   1.000
_cell.length_c   1.000
_cell.angle_alpha   90.00
_cell.angle_beta   90.00
_cell.angle_gamma   90.00
#
_symmetry.space_group_name_H-M   'P 1'
#
loop_
_entity.id
_entity.type
_entity.pdbx_description
1 polymer ?
#
loop_
_entity_poly.entity_id
_entity_poly.type
_entity_poly.pdbx_seq_one_letter_code
_entity_poly.pdbx_strand_id
1 'polypeptide(L)'
;MLKSLVRSLFSSRNDKEIRRVSKIVDAVNALEPALSPLSDKEIAAKTGEFRARIAGGETLEQLLPEAFAVVREAGRRVLGMRHFDVQIMGGVILHEGKIAEMKTGEGKTLVGT
;
A
#
# COMPACT_ATOMS: atom_id res chain seq x y z
N MET A 1 -12.79 30.35 -18.63
CA MET A 1 -12.27 29.20 -19.40
C MET A 1 -10.74 29.12 -19.41
N LEU A 2 -9.98 30.18 -19.73
CA LEU A 2 -8.50 30.14 -19.72
C LEU A 2 -7.86 29.68 -18.38
N LYS A 3 -8.40 30.11 -17.23
CA LYS A 3 -7.90 29.73 -15.89
C LYS A 3 -8.03 28.23 -15.57
N SER A 4 -9.04 27.56 -16.13
CA SER A 4 -9.26 26.11 -15.94
C SER A 4 -8.30 25.29 -16.81
N LEU A 5 -7.98 25.77 -18.02
CA LEU A 5 -7.02 25.15 -18.93
C LEU A 5 -5.58 25.28 -18.40
N VAL A 6 -5.22 26.42 -17.81
CA VAL A 6 -3.91 26.60 -17.16
C VAL A 6 -3.77 25.73 -15.90
N ARG A 7 -4.81 25.59 -15.07
CA ARG A 7 -4.80 24.60 -13.95
C ARG A 7 -4.75 23.16 -14.42
N SER A 8 -5.37 22.83 -15.55
CA SER A 8 -5.31 21.48 -16.15
C SER A 8 -3.91 21.08 -16.59
N LEU A 9 -3.05 22.04 -16.95
CA LEU A 9 -1.65 21.80 -17.33
C LEU A 9 -0.71 21.73 -16.12
N PHE A 10 -1.07 22.35 -15.00
CA PHE A 10 -0.34 22.27 -13.73
C PHE A 10 -1.07 21.36 -12.75
N SER A 11 -0.88 20.04 -12.91
CA SER A 11 -1.27 19.02 -11.90
C SER A 11 -0.87 19.48 -10.51
N SER A 12 -1.82 19.48 -9.56
CA SER A 12 -1.55 19.93 -8.20
C SER A 12 -0.52 19.03 -7.51
N ARG A 13 0.08 19.49 -6.41
CA ARG A 13 0.99 18.67 -5.60
C ARG A 13 0.30 17.38 -5.13
N ASN A 14 -0.98 17.47 -4.78
CA ASN A 14 -1.77 16.31 -4.34
C ASN A 14 -2.00 15.34 -5.50
N ASP A 15 -2.33 15.82 -6.69
CA ASP A 15 -2.49 14.95 -7.87
C ASP A 15 -1.19 14.21 -8.20
N LYS A 16 -0.04 14.86 -8.01
CA LYS A 16 1.28 14.23 -8.20
C LYS A 16 1.55 13.16 -7.14
N GLU A 17 1.22 13.43 -5.88
CA GLU A 17 1.35 12.45 -4.79
C GLU A 17 0.43 11.26 -5.00
N ILE A 18 -0.83 11.47 -5.38
CA ILE A 18 -1.75 10.37 -5.71
C ILE A 18 -1.17 9.51 -6.84
N ARG A 19 -0.70 10.12 -7.94
CA ARG A 19 -0.06 9.36 -9.04
C ARG A 19 1.18 8.59 -8.59
N ARG A 20 1.98 9.14 -7.68
CA ARG A 20 3.17 8.47 -7.14
C ARG A 20 2.77 7.25 -6.32
N VAL A 21 1.81 7.40 -5.41
CA VAL A 21 1.35 6.30 -4.55
C VAL A 21 0.56 5.25 -5.35
N SER A 22 -0.20 5.63 -6.37
CA SER A 22 -0.88 4.67 -7.25
C SER A 22 0.09 3.67 -7.89
N LYS A 23 1.32 4.09 -8.27
CA LYS A 23 2.34 3.16 -8.79
C LYS A 23 2.77 2.11 -7.76
N ILE A 24 2.79 2.47 -6.48
CA ILE A 24 3.08 1.54 -5.39
C ILE A 24 1.91 0.57 -5.25
N VAL A 25 0.68 1.05 -5.31
CA VAL A 25 -0.52 0.19 -5.30
C VAL A 25 -0.53 -0.78 -6.48
N ASP A 26 -0.15 -0.34 -7.67
CA ASP A 26 -0.01 -1.22 -8.85
C ASP A 26 1.02 -2.33 -8.59
N ALA A 27 2.16 -1.99 -7.98
CA ALA A 27 3.16 -2.98 -7.58
C ALA A 27 2.63 -3.97 -6.52
N VAL A 28 1.87 -3.49 -5.53
CA VAL A 28 1.20 -4.35 -4.53
C VAL A 28 0.19 -5.29 -5.20
N ASN A 29 -0.64 -4.77 -6.12
CA ASN A 29 -1.63 -5.54 -6.88
C ASN A 29 -0.96 -6.65 -7.71
N ALA A 30 0.18 -6.35 -8.33
CA ALA A 30 0.90 -7.30 -9.17
C ALA A 30 1.46 -8.52 -8.40
N LEU A 31 1.62 -8.41 -7.07
CA LEU A 31 2.13 -9.49 -6.22
C LEU A 31 1.04 -10.46 -5.72
N GLU A 32 -0.24 -10.07 -5.81
CA GLU A 32 -1.36 -10.88 -5.33
C GLU A 32 -1.47 -12.27 -5.98
N PRO A 33 -1.24 -12.46 -7.31
CA PRO A 33 -1.24 -13.79 -7.93
C PRO A 33 -0.16 -14.72 -7.39
N ALA A 34 0.97 -14.19 -6.92
CA ALA A 34 2.06 -14.97 -6.36
C ALA A 34 1.84 -15.31 -4.88
N LEU A 35 1.13 -14.45 -4.13
CA LEU A 35 0.86 -14.63 -2.70
C LEU A 35 -0.41 -15.43 -2.42
N SER A 36 -1.46 -15.26 -3.22
CA SER A 36 -2.75 -15.93 -3.01
C SER A 36 -2.70 -17.47 -2.97
N PRO A 37 -1.80 -18.18 -3.67
CA PRO A 37 -1.69 -19.64 -3.61
C PRO A 37 -0.90 -20.15 -2.39
N LEU A 38 -0.17 -19.27 -1.69
CA LEU A 38 0.65 -19.67 -0.55
C LEU A 38 -0.22 -20.15 0.61
N SER A 39 0.33 -21.02 1.46
CA SER A 39 -0.30 -21.42 2.72
C SER A 39 -0.16 -20.33 3.79
N ASP A 40 -0.97 -20.41 4.84
CA ASP A 40 -0.91 -19.46 5.96
C ASP A 40 0.46 -19.47 6.64
N LYS A 41 1.12 -20.64 6.67
CA LYS A 41 2.48 -20.79 7.20
C LYS A 41 3.50 -20.05 6.32
N GLU A 42 3.36 -20.11 5.00
CA GLU A 42 4.25 -19.40 4.07
C GLU A 42 4.02 -17.89 4.13
N ILE A 43 2.77 -17.42 4.25
CA ILE A 43 2.45 -16.01 4.49
C ILE A 43 3.08 -15.53 5.81
N ALA A 44 2.95 -16.30 6.90
CA ALA A 44 3.58 -15.95 8.17
C ALA A 44 5.13 -15.94 8.10
N ALA A 45 5.72 -16.85 7.31
CA ALA A 45 7.16 -16.93 7.12
C ALA A 45 7.76 -15.69 6.44
N LYS A 46 6.98 -14.96 5.64
CA LYS A 46 7.40 -13.69 5.01
C LYS A 46 7.92 -12.67 6.01
N THR A 47 7.38 -12.62 7.23
CA THR A 47 7.91 -11.74 8.28
C THR A 47 9.37 -12.05 8.64
N GLY A 48 9.73 -13.33 8.70
CA GLY A 48 11.12 -13.74 8.94
C GLY A 48 12.04 -13.36 7.78
N GLU A 49 11.56 -13.57 6.55
CA GLU A 49 12.26 -13.19 5.32
C GLU A 49 12.55 -11.68 5.29
N PHE A 50 11.55 -10.84 5.56
CA PHE A 50 11.71 -9.38 5.59
C PHE A 50 12.70 -8.92 6.64
N ARG A 51 12.67 -9.49 7.86
CA ARG A 51 13.64 -9.17 8.91
C ARG A 51 15.07 -9.53 8.49
N ALA A 52 15.26 -10.68 7.85
CA ALA A 52 16.57 -11.09 7.34
C ALA A 52 17.07 -10.15 6.24
N ARG A 53 16.19 -9.74 5.31
CA ARG A 53 16.50 -8.80 4.23
C ARG A 53 16.88 -7.41 4.75
N ILE A 54 16.17 -6.90 5.75
CA ILE A 54 16.53 -5.65 6.44
C ILE A 54 17.90 -5.78 7.13
N ALA A 55 18.15 -6.89 7.83
CA ALA A 55 19.45 -7.14 8.43
C ALA A 55 20.58 -7.25 7.39
N GLY A 56 20.25 -7.67 6.16
CA GLY A 56 21.13 -7.69 5.00
C GLY A 56 21.31 -6.33 4.31
N GLY A 57 20.66 -5.27 4.78
CA GLY A 57 20.82 -3.90 4.28
C GLY A 57 19.73 -3.41 3.33
N GLU A 58 18.68 -4.20 3.08
CA GLU A 58 17.52 -3.73 2.31
C GLU A 58 16.69 -2.72 3.11
N THR A 59 16.23 -1.64 2.47
CA THR A 59 15.47 -0.59 3.16
C THR A 59 13.98 -0.92 3.25
N LEU A 60 13.28 -0.24 4.16
CA LEU A 60 11.83 -0.41 4.31
C LEU A 60 11.08 -0.02 3.04
N GLU A 61 11.57 0.99 2.31
CA GLU A 61 10.97 1.47 1.06
C GLU A 61 11.07 0.43 -0.06
N GLN A 62 12.15 -0.37 -0.08
CA GLN A 62 12.32 -1.46 -1.04
C GLN A 62 11.36 -2.62 -0.74
N LEU A 63 11.12 -2.90 0.54
CA LEU A 63 10.19 -3.94 1.00
C LEU A 63 8.73 -3.54 0.92
N LEU A 64 8.45 -2.24 0.84
CA LEU A 64 7.13 -1.68 1.06
C LEU A 64 6.03 -2.33 0.19
N PRO A 65 6.18 -2.49 -1.14
CA PRO A 65 5.14 -3.15 -1.94
C PRO A 65 4.88 -4.60 -1.53
N GLU A 66 5.92 -5.38 -1.22
CA GLU A 66 5.77 -6.78 -0.83
C GLU A 66 5.16 -6.91 0.56
N ALA A 67 5.58 -6.06 1.51
CA ALA A 67 5.02 -6.02 2.85
C ALA A 67 3.52 -5.69 2.83
N PHE A 68 3.10 -4.68 2.06
CA PHE A 68 1.68 -4.34 1.92
C PHE A 68 0.87 -5.45 1.23
N ALA A 69 1.45 -6.15 0.25
CA ALA A 69 0.80 -7.28 -0.39
C ALA A 69 0.58 -8.45 0.59
N VAL A 70 1.57 -8.73 1.45
CA VAL A 70 1.46 -9.74 2.51
C VAL A 70 0.41 -9.34 3.56
N VAL A 71 0.39 -8.08 4.00
CA VAL A 71 -0.62 -7.58 4.96
C VAL A 71 -2.02 -7.65 4.36
N ARG A 72 -2.19 -7.27 3.09
CA ARG A 72 -3.48 -7.38 2.40
C ARG A 72 -3.96 -8.83 2.35
N GLU A 73 -3.07 -9.75 2.01
CA GLU A 73 -3.39 -11.17 1.94
C GLU A 73 -3.73 -11.75 3.32
N ALA A 74 -3.02 -11.35 4.37
CA ALA A 74 -3.35 -11.68 5.74
C ALA A 74 -4.72 -11.12 6.17
N GLY A 75 -5.04 -9.87 5.82
CA GLY A 75 -6.35 -9.26 6.06
C GLY A 75 -7.48 -10.04 5.38
N ARG A 76 -7.27 -10.47 4.13
CA ARG A 76 -8.21 -11.31 3.37
C ARG A 76 -8.47 -12.64 4.09
N ARG A 77 -7.42 -13.30 4.58
CA ARG A 77 -7.51 -14.64 5.21
C ARG A 77 -8.09 -14.60 6.62
N VAL A 78 -7.63 -13.65 7.44
CA VAL A 78 -7.93 -13.62 8.87
C VAL A 78 -9.23 -12.87 9.16
N LEU A 79 -9.46 -11.75 8.47
CA LEU A 79 -10.61 -10.88 8.72
C LEU A 79 -11.70 -11.01 7.63
N GLY A 80 -11.43 -11.75 6.55
CA GLY A 80 -12.29 -11.74 5.37
C GLY A 80 -12.29 -10.40 4.62
N MET A 81 -11.31 -9.53 4.89
CA MET A 81 -11.24 -8.16 4.38
C MET A 81 -9.98 -7.96 3.55
N ARG A 82 -10.12 -7.97 2.22
CA ARG A 82 -9.04 -7.57 1.31
C ARG A 82 -8.96 -6.05 1.30
N HIS A 83 -7.81 -5.48 1.70
CA HIS A 83 -7.60 -4.03 1.62
C HIS A 83 -7.87 -3.48 0.21
N PHE A 84 -8.71 -2.46 0.13
CA PHE A 84 -8.92 -1.71 -1.10
C PHE A 84 -7.69 -0.88 -1.48
N ASP A 85 -7.62 -0.46 -2.74
CA ASP A 85 -6.50 0.32 -3.26
C ASP A 85 -6.34 1.66 -2.52
N VAL A 86 -7.46 2.32 -2.19
CA VAL A 86 -7.46 3.55 -1.35
C VAL A 86 -6.94 3.31 0.06
N GLN A 87 -7.11 2.10 0.61
CA GLN A 87 -6.61 1.74 1.93
C GLN A 87 -5.11 1.51 1.91
N ILE A 88 -4.60 0.85 0.86
CA ILE A 88 -3.14 0.74 0.64
C ILE A 88 -2.55 2.13 0.43
N MET A 89 -3.17 3.00 -0.37
CA MET A 89 -2.71 4.39 -0.52
C MET A 89 -2.62 5.10 0.84
N GLY A 90 -3.64 4.96 1.68
CA GLY A 90 -3.64 5.50 3.04
C GLY A 90 -2.47 4.97 3.88
N GLY A 91 -2.22 3.65 3.84
CA GLY A 91 -1.11 3.03 4.56
C GLY A 91 0.27 3.54 4.11
N VAL A 92 0.48 3.74 2.81
CA VAL A 92 1.72 4.33 2.28
C VAL A 92 1.91 5.76 2.78
N ILE A 93 0.85 6.57 2.78
CA ILE A 93 0.90 7.95 3.29
C ILE A 93 1.25 7.97 4.79
N LEU A 94 0.68 7.05 5.58
CA LEU A 94 1.00 6.92 7.01
C LEU A 94 2.45 6.46 7.23
N HIS A 95 2.95 5.50 6.44
CA HIS A 95 4.33 5.05 6.49
C HIS A 95 5.32 6.20 6.25
N GLU A 96 4.98 7.13 5.36
CA GLU A 96 5.77 8.34 5.09
C GLU A 96 5.66 9.43 6.18
N GLY A 97 4.97 9.15 7.29
CA GLY A 97 4.79 10.10 8.40
C GLY A 97 3.84 11.26 8.06
N LYS A 98 2.96 11.09 7.07
CA LYS A 98 1.98 12.10 6.63
C LYS A 98 0.58 11.77 7.12
N ILE A 99 -0.34 12.74 7.01
CA ILE A 99 -1.75 12.56 7.36
C ILE A 99 -2.51 12.02 6.13
N ALA A 100 -3.10 10.83 6.27
CA ALA A 100 -4.01 10.28 5.27
C ALA A 100 -5.46 10.72 5.57
N GLU A 101 -5.99 11.63 4.76
CA GLU A 101 -7.40 12.03 4.86
C GLU A 101 -8.30 10.99 4.18
N MET A 102 -9.14 10.32 4.97
CA MET A 102 -10.07 9.30 4.49
C MET A 102 -11.45 9.47 5.13
N LYS A 103 -12.50 9.37 4.31
CA LYS A 103 -13.90 9.50 4.78
C LYS A 103 -14.25 8.40 5.79
N THR A 104 -15.30 8.65 6.58
CA THR A 104 -15.87 7.62 7.47
C THR A 104 -16.47 6.50 6.63
N GLY A 105 -16.23 5.25 7.03
CA GLY A 105 -16.61 4.07 6.25
C GLY A 105 -15.50 3.51 5.35
N GLU A 106 -14.43 4.27 5.07
CA GLU A 106 -13.30 3.81 4.25
C GLU A 106 -12.37 2.79 4.95
N GLY A 107 -12.74 2.32 6.15
CA GLY A 107 -11.98 1.31 6.89
C GLY A 107 -10.64 1.79 7.48
N LYS A 108 -10.59 3.00 8.05
CA LYS A 108 -9.37 3.58 8.68
C LYS A 108 -8.68 2.66 9.69
N THR A 109 -9.44 1.84 10.43
CA THR A 109 -8.87 0.86 11.38
C THR A 109 -8.05 -0.21 10.67
N LEU A 110 -8.53 -0.68 9.51
CA LEU A 110 -7.83 -1.66 8.67
C LEU A 110 -6.60 -1.03 7.98
N VAL A 111 -6.61 0.27 7.73
CA VAL A 111 -5.46 1.01 7.17
C VAL A 111 -4.31 1.15 8.18
N GLY A 112 -4.62 1.15 9.48
CA GLY A 112 -3.62 1.29 10.54
C GLY A 112 -2.84 0.01 10.88
N THR A 113 -3.13 -1.11 10.20
CA THR A 113 -2.40 -2.38 10.35
C THR A 113 -1.17 -2.41 9.45
#